data_AF-A0A9P5MUU6-F1
#
_entry.id   AF-A0A9P5MUU6-F1
#
_cell.length_a   1.000
_cell.length_b   1.000
_cell.length_c   1.000
_cell.angle_alpha   90.00
_cell.angle_beta   90.00
_cell.angle_gamma   90.00
#
_symmetry.space_group_name_H-M   'P 1'
#
loop_
_entity.id
_entity.type
_entity.pdbx_description
1 polymer ?
#
loop_
_entity_poly.entity_id
_entity_poly.type
_entity_poly.pdbx_seq_one_letter_code
_entity_poly.pdbx_strand_id
1 'polypeptide(L)'
;MAFCLSQTSPTRWKYISEGGATIVFSYNGPHHPVLTGKVLRLRKAPREGHWPPQDENPDLTVAFQQNVISRLLDPSYLPDLQTIPLQAEWVDALSIYHESFRPRERRGISVIDRSRHTGVLAPDLIGGLSCAVEVKPKWGFLPNCRHLSPESKPIKTRTCRTCMHAHLKKTEGVNAAMQFCPLDLFSGSKVRLECAIEGLWNSWIQSNGSINNLRIFSHGKIVLPSDVGHRVSQMTALKRILGVGANLASVVARNPLFVR
;
A
#
# COMPACT_ATOMS: atom_id res chain seq x y z
N MET A 1 9.84 24.61 20.00
CA MET A 1 10.64 24.59 18.76
C MET A 1 9.95 23.68 17.76
N ALA A 2 9.90 24.05 16.48
CA ALA A 2 9.37 23.17 15.45
C ALA A 2 10.27 21.93 15.31
N PHE A 3 9.67 20.74 15.17
CA PHE A 3 10.39 19.48 14.98
C PHE A 3 11.22 19.53 13.69
N CYS A 4 12.48 19.08 13.77
CA CYS A 4 13.42 19.12 12.65
C CYS A 4 14.08 17.75 12.45
N LEU A 5 13.91 17.16 11.25
CA LEU A 5 14.46 15.84 10.93
C LEU A 5 15.98 15.77 11.03
N SER A 6 16.68 16.88 10.75
CA SER A 6 18.14 16.96 10.82
C SER A 6 18.71 16.68 12.21
N GLN A 7 17.89 16.70 13.26
CA GLN A 7 18.26 16.31 14.62
C GLN A 7 18.33 14.77 14.78
N THR A 8 17.91 14.01 13.77
CA THR A 8 18.00 12.54 13.75
C THR A 8 19.09 12.07 12.79
N SER A 9 19.65 10.88 13.04
CA SER A 9 20.57 10.28 12.07
C SER A 9 19.79 9.52 10.98
N PRO A 10 20.18 9.62 9.69
CA PRO A 10 19.62 8.81 8.61
C PRO A 10 19.69 7.29 8.85
N THR A 11 20.64 6.84 9.68
CA THR A 11 20.77 5.44 10.12
C THR A 11 19.65 4.98 11.06
N ARG A 12 18.93 5.93 11.68
CA ARG A 12 17.74 5.69 12.52
C ARG A 12 16.45 5.53 11.72
N TRP A 13 16.58 5.41 10.41
CA TRP A 13 15.50 5.15 9.48
C TRP A 13 15.80 3.85 8.76
N LYS A 14 14.82 2.96 8.65
CA LYS A 14 14.94 1.65 8.00
C LYS A 14 14.11 1.66 6.73
N TYR A 15 14.70 1.32 5.59
CA TYR A 15 13.95 1.10 4.36
C TYR A 15 12.84 0.04 4.56
N ILE A 16 11.60 0.37 4.16
CA ILE A 16 10.44 -0.53 4.25
C ILE A 16 10.01 -0.98 2.86
N SER A 17 9.67 -0.04 1.99
CA SER A 17 9.21 -0.34 0.64
C SER A 17 9.21 0.90 -0.24
N GLU A 18 9.04 0.69 -1.55
CA GLU A 18 8.79 1.79 -2.47
C GLU A 18 7.75 1.40 -3.54
N GLY A 19 7.01 2.42 -3.98
CA GLY A 19 6.07 2.35 -5.10
C GLY A 19 6.61 3.06 -6.34
N GLY A 20 5.70 3.50 -7.22
CA GLY A 20 6.07 4.32 -8.38
C GLY A 20 6.59 5.70 -7.97
N ALA A 21 5.82 6.40 -7.13
CA ALA A 21 6.06 7.82 -6.81
C ALA A 21 6.70 8.08 -5.44
N THR A 22 6.76 7.07 -4.56
CA THR A 22 7.13 7.27 -3.14
C THR A 22 8.02 6.14 -2.64
N ILE A 23 8.96 6.47 -1.77
CA ILE A 23 9.77 5.56 -0.95
C ILE A 23 9.45 5.77 0.53
N VAL A 24 9.47 4.71 1.32
CA VAL A 24 9.01 4.70 2.72
C VAL A 24 10.08 4.14 3.65
N PHE A 25 10.33 4.84 4.75
CA PHE A 25 11.26 4.46 5.80
C PHE A 25 10.57 4.41 7.16
N SER A 26 10.82 3.41 7.99
CA SER A 26 10.33 3.33 9.37
C SER A 26 11.37 3.86 10.34
N TYR A 27 10.94 4.61 11.36
CA TYR A 27 11.84 5.08 12.39
C TYR A 27 12.24 3.93 13.34
N ASN A 28 13.55 3.68 13.47
CA ASN A 28 14.12 2.64 14.34
C ASN A 28 15.11 3.20 15.39
N GLY A 29 15.01 4.50 15.70
CA GLY A 29 15.81 5.15 16.73
C GLY A 29 15.27 4.97 18.16
N PRO A 30 15.96 5.58 19.15
CA PRO A 30 15.47 5.66 20.53
C PRO A 30 14.08 6.30 20.61
N HIS A 31 13.39 6.13 21.73
CA HIS A 31 12.08 6.74 21.92
C HIS A 31 12.13 8.25 21.63
N HIS A 32 11.24 8.71 20.75
CA HIS A 32 11.13 10.10 20.31
C HIS A 32 9.65 10.48 20.20
N PRO A 33 9.21 11.59 20.83
CA PRO A 33 7.79 11.93 20.97
C PRO A 33 7.04 12.10 19.65
N VAL A 34 7.75 12.50 18.58
CA VAL A 34 7.18 12.71 17.24
C VAL A 34 7.39 11.52 16.31
N LEU A 35 8.41 10.69 16.52
CA LEU A 35 8.91 9.75 15.50
C LEU A 35 8.69 8.29 15.85
N THR A 36 8.59 7.95 17.14
CA THR A 36 8.28 6.59 17.55
C THR A 36 6.93 6.17 16.97
N GLY A 37 6.92 5.02 16.28
CA GLY A 37 5.73 4.50 15.61
C GLY A 37 5.34 5.28 14.34
N LYS A 38 6.26 6.04 13.74
CA LYS A 38 6.03 6.73 12.46
C LYS A 38 6.91 6.18 11.34
N VAL A 39 6.43 6.35 10.10
CA VAL A 39 7.20 6.21 8.86
C VAL A 39 7.38 7.57 8.19
N LEU A 40 8.50 7.74 7.51
CA LEU A 40 8.81 8.85 6.62
C LEU A 40 8.57 8.42 5.17
N ARG A 41 7.75 9.19 4.46
CA ARG A 41 7.45 9.02 3.04
C ARG A 41 8.11 10.15 2.26
N LEU A 42 8.96 9.78 1.30
CA LEU A 42 9.66 10.73 0.42
C LEU A 42 9.27 10.49 -1.04
N ARG A 43 9.21 11.57 -1.82
CA ARG A 43 8.97 11.49 -3.27
C ARG A 43 10.19 10.95 -4.00
N LYS A 44 9.92 10.34 -5.14
CA LYS A 44 10.95 9.86 -6.05
C LYS A 44 10.91 10.64 -7.34
N ALA A 45 12.09 10.85 -7.91
CA ALA A 45 12.28 11.35 -9.25
C ALA A 45 12.78 10.20 -10.15
N PRO A 46 12.43 10.18 -11.44
CA PRO A 46 13.11 9.35 -12.41
C PRO A 46 14.63 9.65 -12.41
N ARG A 47 15.46 8.65 -12.69
CA ARG A 47 16.89 8.88 -12.95
C ARG A 47 17.04 9.54 -14.33
N GLU A 48 18.01 10.43 -14.50
CA GLU A 48 18.22 11.24 -15.73
C GLU A 48 17.93 10.48 -17.03
N GLY A 49 17.18 11.13 -17.95
CA GLY A 49 16.76 10.58 -19.25
C GLY A 49 15.26 10.27 -19.39
N HIS A 50 14.48 10.39 -18.31
CA HIS A 50 13.02 10.20 -18.31
C HIS A 50 12.33 11.41 -17.65
N TRP A 51 12.28 12.55 -18.34
CA TRP A 51 11.61 13.75 -17.85
C TRP A 51 10.19 13.86 -18.42
N PRO A 52 9.11 13.68 -17.64
CA PRO A 52 8.02 14.63 -17.70
C PRO A 52 8.46 15.95 -17.03
N PRO A 53 7.87 17.10 -17.39
CA PRO A 53 8.16 18.38 -16.73
C PRO A 53 8.05 18.22 -15.21
N GLN A 54 8.98 18.84 -14.48
CA GLN A 54 8.93 18.91 -13.02
C GLN A 54 7.55 19.44 -12.63
N ASP A 55 6.77 18.61 -11.94
CA ASP A 55 5.57 19.08 -11.28
C ASP A 55 6.04 19.91 -10.09
N GLU A 56 6.27 21.21 -10.33
CA GLU A 56 6.61 22.21 -9.31
C GLU A 56 5.54 22.30 -8.22
N ASN A 57 4.39 21.65 -8.42
CA ASN A 57 3.35 21.59 -7.42
C ASN A 57 3.89 21.00 -6.11
N PRO A 58 3.60 21.64 -4.97
CA PRO A 58 3.93 21.10 -3.66
C PRO A 58 3.29 19.71 -3.49
N ASP A 59 3.86 18.88 -2.63
CA ASP A 59 3.22 17.60 -2.31
C ASP A 59 1.91 17.85 -1.54
N LEU A 60 0.81 17.91 -2.29
CA LEU A 60 -0.53 18.16 -1.75
C LEU A 60 -1.15 16.92 -1.10
N THR A 61 -0.41 15.81 -0.89
CA THR A 61 -0.99 14.56 -0.34
C THR A 61 -1.72 14.80 0.98
N VAL A 62 -1.11 15.55 1.90
CA VAL A 62 -1.71 15.83 3.21
C VAL A 62 -2.94 16.72 3.07
N ALA A 63 -2.82 17.83 2.33
CA ALA A 63 -3.94 18.74 2.08
C ALA A 63 -5.10 18.06 1.34
N PHE A 64 -4.81 17.21 0.37
CA PHE A 64 -5.81 16.44 -0.36
C PHE A 64 -6.53 15.44 0.55
N GLN A 65 -5.80 14.74 1.43
CA GLN A 65 -6.44 13.86 2.42
C GLN A 65 -7.36 14.67 3.36
N GLN A 66 -6.85 15.78 3.90
CA GLN A 66 -7.55 16.60 4.90
C GLN A 66 -8.74 17.38 4.34
N ASN A 67 -8.66 17.85 3.09
CA ASN A 67 -9.67 18.73 2.50
C ASN A 67 -10.64 18.00 1.57
N VAL A 68 -10.26 16.84 1.03
CA VAL A 68 -11.07 16.10 0.06
C VAL A 68 -11.47 14.73 0.62
N ILE A 69 -10.49 13.89 0.97
CA ILE A 69 -10.78 12.50 1.35
C ILE A 69 -11.52 12.38 2.68
N SER A 70 -11.19 13.21 3.67
CA SER A 70 -11.86 13.26 4.98
C SER A 70 -13.35 13.61 4.91
N ARG A 71 -13.80 14.22 3.80
CA ARG A 71 -15.22 14.53 3.56
C ARG A 71 -16.00 13.34 3.01
N LEU A 72 -15.29 12.32 2.50
CA LEU A 72 -15.86 11.14 1.84
C LEU A 72 -15.74 9.88 2.70
N LEU A 73 -14.72 9.81 3.56
CA LEU A 73 -14.43 8.66 4.41
C LEU A 73 -14.37 9.08 5.87
N ASP A 74 -14.84 8.20 6.76
CA ASP A 74 -14.72 8.40 8.20
C ASP A 74 -13.23 8.58 8.59
N PRO A 75 -12.88 9.67 9.30
CA PRO A 75 -11.51 9.95 9.71
C PRO A 75 -10.82 8.82 10.48
N SER A 76 -11.56 7.92 11.14
CA SER A 76 -11.01 6.76 11.85
C SER A 76 -10.33 5.74 10.94
N TYR A 77 -10.65 5.72 9.64
CA TYR A 77 -9.97 4.89 8.63
C TYR A 77 -8.81 5.60 7.94
N LEU A 78 -8.58 6.89 8.24
CA LEU A 78 -7.54 7.69 7.60
C LEU A 78 -6.30 7.79 8.50
N PRO A 79 -5.09 7.58 7.95
CA PRO A 79 -3.87 7.76 8.72
C PRO A 79 -3.65 9.24 9.04
N ASP A 80 -3.12 9.53 10.23
CA ASP A 80 -2.65 10.87 10.60
C ASP A 80 -1.38 11.24 9.80
N LEU A 81 -1.57 11.99 8.72
CA LEU A 81 -0.48 12.45 7.84
C LEU A 81 -0.03 13.85 8.23
N GLN A 82 1.29 14.04 8.34
CA GLN A 82 1.88 15.32 8.70
C GLN A 82 2.99 15.68 7.70
N THR A 83 2.89 16.87 7.11
CA THR A 83 3.96 17.43 6.29
C THR A 83 5.07 17.95 7.21
N ILE A 84 6.30 17.57 6.91
CA ILE A 84 7.48 18.00 7.66
C ILE A 84 8.53 18.62 6.72
N PRO A 85 9.31 19.61 7.19
CA PRO A 85 10.42 20.16 6.42
C PRO A 85 11.57 19.15 6.29
N LEU A 86 12.26 19.20 5.16
CA LEU A 86 13.46 18.40 4.86
C LEU A 86 14.66 19.31 4.64
N GLN A 87 15.80 18.91 5.20
CA GLN A 87 17.10 19.52 4.94
C GLN A 87 17.80 18.73 3.83
N ALA A 88 18.35 19.43 2.83
CA ALA A 88 18.93 18.82 1.65
C ALA A 88 20.07 17.85 2.01
N GLU A 89 20.96 18.27 2.91
CA GLU A 89 22.11 17.48 3.36
C GLU A 89 21.67 16.19 4.07
N TRP A 90 20.58 16.27 4.83
CA TRP A 90 20.03 15.11 5.54
C TRP A 90 19.40 14.11 4.56
N VAL A 91 18.63 14.60 3.57
CA VAL A 91 18.02 13.76 2.54
C VAL A 91 19.08 13.09 1.68
N ASP A 92 20.16 13.80 1.35
CA ASP A 92 21.30 13.25 0.62
C ASP A 92 21.98 12.13 1.40
N ALA A 93 22.27 12.34 2.68
CA ALA A 93 22.84 11.33 3.54
C ALA A 93 21.93 10.09 3.67
N LEU A 94 20.61 10.29 3.80
CA LEU A 94 19.63 9.19 3.80
C LEU A 94 19.62 8.43 2.47
N SER A 95 19.61 9.16 1.35
CA SER A 95 19.59 8.60 0.00
C SER A 95 20.81 7.71 -0.25
N ILE A 96 22.00 8.22 0.09
CA ILE A 96 23.26 7.48 -0.05
C ILE A 96 23.26 6.23 0.83
N TYR A 97 22.91 6.36 2.11
CA TYR A 97 22.93 5.24 3.06
C TYR A 97 21.97 4.12 2.65
N HIS A 98 20.77 4.46 2.18
CA HIS A 98 19.73 3.48 1.86
C HIS A 98 19.78 2.91 0.44
N GLU A 99 20.60 3.45 -0.45
CA GLU A 99 20.58 3.04 -1.87
C GLU A 99 20.88 1.55 -2.05
N SER A 100 21.75 0.96 -1.21
CA SER A 100 22.05 -0.48 -1.27
C SER A 100 20.90 -1.38 -0.79
N PHE A 101 19.98 -0.86 0.03
CA PHE A 101 18.85 -1.59 0.60
C PHE A 101 17.64 -1.65 -0.34
N ARG A 102 17.62 -0.81 -1.38
CA ARG A 102 16.54 -0.77 -2.37
C ARG A 102 16.64 -1.96 -3.35
N PRO A 103 15.51 -2.51 -3.82
CA PRO A 103 15.50 -3.56 -4.85
C PRO A 103 16.25 -3.13 -6.11
N ARG A 104 17.01 -4.05 -6.73
CA ARG A 104 17.92 -3.74 -7.85
C ARG A 104 17.19 -3.06 -9.01
N GLU A 105 15.99 -3.53 -9.31
CA GLU A 105 15.13 -3.05 -10.39
C GLU A 105 14.67 -1.60 -10.16
N ARG A 106 14.56 -1.19 -8.88
CA ARG A 106 14.10 0.15 -8.51
C ARG A 106 15.21 1.20 -8.54
N ARG A 107 16.45 0.80 -8.26
CA ARG A 107 17.64 1.66 -8.28
C ARG A 107 17.97 2.17 -9.69
N GLY A 108 17.72 1.34 -10.70
CA GLY A 108 17.96 1.70 -12.10
C GLY A 108 16.99 2.75 -12.64
N ILE A 109 15.77 2.84 -12.11
CA ILE A 109 14.68 3.64 -12.69
C ILE A 109 14.37 4.94 -11.92
N SER A 110 14.72 5.04 -10.64
CA SER A 110 14.33 6.16 -9.80
C SER A 110 15.26 6.41 -8.62
N VAL A 111 15.31 7.66 -8.17
CA VAL A 111 16.05 8.12 -6.98
C VAL A 111 15.11 8.90 -6.06
N ILE A 112 15.53 9.17 -4.82
CA ILE A 112 14.84 10.11 -3.94
C ILE A 112 14.90 11.50 -4.59
N ASP A 113 13.77 12.18 -4.67
CA ASP A 113 13.68 13.53 -5.23
C ASP A 113 14.28 14.55 -4.27
N ARG A 114 15.51 15.00 -4.58
CA ARG A 114 16.28 15.95 -3.77
C ARG A 114 15.82 17.39 -3.93
N SER A 115 14.98 17.69 -4.93
CA SER A 115 14.39 19.02 -5.11
C SER A 115 13.28 19.32 -4.10
N ARG A 116 12.79 18.30 -3.38
CA ARG A 116 11.70 18.44 -2.42
C ARG A 116 12.22 18.86 -1.05
N HIS A 117 11.68 19.97 -0.55
CA HIS A 117 11.95 20.49 0.79
C HIS A 117 10.95 19.98 1.84
N THR A 118 10.04 19.08 1.47
CA THR A 118 9.06 18.51 2.39
C THR A 118 8.90 17.01 2.20
N GLY A 119 8.62 16.33 3.31
CA GLY A 119 8.28 14.90 3.36
C GLY A 119 7.00 14.70 4.17
N VAL A 120 6.51 13.46 4.20
CA VAL A 120 5.28 13.13 4.95
C VAL A 120 5.59 12.10 6.03
N LEU A 121 5.30 12.45 7.29
CA LEU A 121 5.18 11.47 8.36
C LEU A 121 3.80 10.82 8.35
N ALA A 122 3.76 9.52 8.58
CA ALA A 122 2.53 8.75 8.74
C ALA A 122 2.71 7.73 9.89
N PRO A 123 1.63 7.19 10.48
CA PRO A 123 1.74 6.11 11.44
C PRO A 123 2.38 4.87 10.79
N ASP A 124 3.27 4.20 11.51
CA ASP A 124 3.81 2.90 11.12
C ASP A 124 2.79 1.81 11.44
N LEU A 125 2.01 1.44 10.43
CA LEU A 125 0.97 0.41 10.55
C LEU A 125 1.52 -1.03 10.46
N ILE A 126 2.82 -1.20 10.19
CA ILE A 126 3.43 -2.53 10.04
C ILE A 126 4.50 -2.83 11.10
N GLY A 127 5.07 -1.81 11.74
CA GLY A 127 6.18 -1.92 12.70
C GLY A 127 5.80 -2.45 14.08
N GLY A 128 4.50 -2.62 14.36
CA GLY A 128 4.01 -3.13 15.64
C GLY A 128 4.27 -4.62 15.89
N LEU A 129 3.90 -5.10 17.08
CA LEU A 129 4.03 -6.50 17.51
C LEU A 129 3.04 -7.46 16.81
N SER A 130 2.06 -6.93 16.09
CA SER A 130 1.00 -7.70 15.44
C SER A 130 1.30 -7.95 13.96
N CYS A 131 0.56 -8.91 13.39
CA CYS A 131 0.51 -9.11 11.94
C CYS A 131 -0.27 -7.96 11.28
N ALA A 132 0.27 -7.43 10.18
CA ALA A 132 -0.41 -6.44 9.33
C ALA A 132 -0.58 -6.99 7.91
N VAL A 133 -1.70 -6.65 7.29
CA VAL A 133 -2.05 -7.09 5.95
C VAL A 133 -2.33 -5.88 5.07
N GLU A 134 -1.59 -5.73 3.98
CA GLU A 134 -1.85 -4.74 2.94
C GLU A 134 -2.60 -5.41 1.79
N VAL A 135 -3.81 -4.92 1.48
CA VAL A 135 -4.61 -5.36 0.32
C VAL A 135 -4.74 -4.20 -0.67
N LYS A 136 -4.49 -4.46 -1.96
CA LYS A 136 -4.82 -3.53 -3.05
C LYS A 136 -6.08 -4.03 -3.76
N PRO A 137 -7.27 -3.54 -3.37
CA PRO A 137 -8.54 -4.16 -3.74
C PRO A 137 -8.94 -3.92 -5.20
N LYS A 138 -8.34 -2.91 -5.85
CA LYS A 138 -8.64 -2.49 -7.24
C LYS A 138 -10.11 -2.06 -7.39
N TRP A 139 -10.69 -2.19 -8.59
CA TRP A 139 -12.00 -1.63 -8.93
C TRP A 139 -13.11 -2.65 -8.66
N GLY A 140 -13.96 -2.37 -7.68
CA GLY A 140 -15.07 -3.23 -7.24
C GLY A 140 -16.35 -3.16 -8.07
N PHE A 141 -16.34 -2.52 -9.24
CA PHE A 141 -17.52 -2.33 -10.07
C PHE A 141 -17.21 -2.47 -11.57
N LEU A 142 -18.26 -2.67 -12.37
CA LEU A 142 -18.20 -2.67 -13.83
C LEU A 142 -18.68 -1.32 -14.39
N PRO A 143 -18.08 -0.81 -15.49
CA PRO A 143 -18.49 0.45 -16.10
C PRO A 143 -19.94 0.41 -16.61
N ASN A 144 -20.60 1.57 -16.58
CA ASN A 144 -21.93 1.72 -17.17
C ASN A 144 -21.87 1.55 -18.69
N CYS A 145 -22.74 0.71 -19.24
CA CYS A 145 -22.75 0.35 -20.65
C CYS A 145 -23.10 1.50 -21.60
N ARG A 146 -23.69 2.59 -21.10
CA ARG A 146 -24.01 3.82 -21.86
C ARG A 146 -22.78 4.62 -22.25
N HIS A 147 -21.67 4.47 -21.52
CA HIS A 147 -20.44 5.24 -21.73
C HIS A 147 -19.35 4.41 -22.42
N LEU A 148 -19.73 3.32 -23.09
CA LEU A 148 -18.81 2.40 -23.75
C LEU A 148 -19.05 2.39 -25.26
N SER A 149 -17.95 2.33 -26.01
CA SER A 149 -18.00 2.13 -27.45
C SER A 149 -18.58 0.75 -27.81
N PRO A 150 -19.21 0.59 -28.98
CA PRO A 150 -19.76 -0.69 -29.42
C PRO A 150 -18.76 -1.86 -29.37
N GLU A 151 -17.48 -1.60 -29.66
CA GLU A 151 -16.42 -2.61 -29.76
C GLU A 151 -16.02 -3.15 -28.38
N SER A 152 -15.98 -2.27 -27.37
CA SER A 152 -15.49 -2.63 -26.03
C SER A 152 -16.61 -3.03 -25.07
N LYS A 153 -17.85 -2.64 -25.36
CA LYS A 153 -19.03 -2.87 -24.54
C LYS A 153 -19.29 -4.36 -24.21
N PRO A 154 -19.22 -5.32 -25.14
CA PRO A 154 -19.50 -6.73 -24.84
C PRO A 154 -18.58 -7.32 -23.77
N ILE A 155 -17.32 -6.86 -23.71
CA ILE A 155 -16.30 -7.38 -22.79
C ILE A 155 -16.34 -6.59 -21.47
N LYS A 156 -16.25 -5.25 -21.53
CA LYS A 156 -16.10 -4.40 -20.34
C LYS A 156 -17.32 -4.42 -19.41
N THR A 157 -18.48 -4.86 -19.89
CA THR A 157 -19.71 -5.03 -19.09
C THR A 157 -19.85 -6.39 -18.42
N ARG A 158 -18.95 -7.35 -18.72
CA ARG A 158 -18.98 -8.72 -18.18
C ARG A 158 -17.69 -9.10 -17.45
N THR A 159 -16.58 -8.45 -17.79
CA THR A 159 -15.26 -8.75 -17.22
C THR A 159 -14.68 -7.54 -16.53
N CYS A 160 -14.27 -7.68 -15.27
CA CYS A 160 -13.72 -6.55 -14.50
C CYS A 160 -12.33 -6.15 -15.01
N ARG A 161 -11.95 -4.89 -14.75
CA ARG A 161 -10.64 -4.33 -15.19
C ARG A 161 -9.47 -5.16 -14.67
N THR A 162 -9.55 -5.65 -13.44
CA THR A 162 -8.50 -6.46 -12.82
C THR A 162 -8.32 -7.79 -13.54
N CYS A 163 -9.39 -8.53 -13.84
CA CYS A 163 -9.30 -9.80 -14.55
C CYS A 163 -8.76 -9.61 -15.98
N MET A 164 -9.22 -8.59 -16.72
CA MET A 164 -8.67 -8.26 -18.03
C MET A 164 -7.16 -7.95 -17.98
N HIS A 165 -6.73 -7.18 -16.98
CA HIS A 165 -5.31 -6.83 -16.83
C HIS A 165 -4.47 -8.02 -16.34
N ALA A 166 -5.02 -8.88 -15.48
CA ALA A 166 -4.35 -10.09 -15.06
C ALA A 166 -4.10 -11.04 -16.25
N HIS A 167 -5.08 -11.15 -17.15
CA HIS A 167 -4.92 -11.89 -18.40
C HIS A 167 -3.80 -11.33 -19.29
N LEU A 168 -3.76 -10.01 -19.51
CA LEU A 168 -2.68 -9.36 -20.26
C LEU A 168 -1.29 -9.62 -19.64
N LYS A 169 -1.17 -9.47 -18.32
CA LYS A 169 0.10 -9.75 -17.62
C LYS A 169 0.54 -11.19 -17.78
N LYS A 170 -0.40 -12.14 -17.74
CA LYS A 170 -0.12 -13.55 -17.99
C LYS A 170 0.42 -13.76 -19.40
N THR A 171 -0.14 -13.09 -20.42
CA THR A 171 0.37 -13.17 -21.79
C THR A 171 1.75 -12.54 -21.95
N GLU A 172 2.11 -11.59 -21.09
CA GLU A 172 3.44 -10.96 -21.04
C GLU A 172 4.45 -11.72 -20.13
N GLY A 173 4.06 -12.87 -19.56
CA GLY A 173 4.92 -13.64 -18.64
C GLY A 173 5.10 -13.02 -17.25
N VAL A 174 4.26 -12.05 -16.88
CA VAL A 174 4.31 -11.35 -15.59
C VAL A 174 3.34 -12.00 -14.59
N ASN A 175 3.81 -12.26 -13.37
CA ASN A 175 2.98 -12.78 -12.28
C ASN A 175 1.75 -11.88 -12.03
N ALA A 176 0.57 -12.50 -11.98
CA ALA A 176 -0.70 -11.82 -11.75
C ALA A 176 -1.62 -12.65 -10.84
N ALA A 177 -2.47 -11.96 -10.08
CA ALA A 177 -3.45 -12.60 -9.19
C ALA A 177 -4.66 -13.10 -9.99
N MET A 178 -4.47 -14.18 -10.76
CA MET A 178 -5.49 -14.75 -11.66
C MET A 178 -6.74 -15.27 -10.94
N GLN A 179 -6.61 -15.61 -9.65
CA GLN A 179 -7.70 -16.16 -8.84
C GLN A 179 -8.44 -15.08 -8.02
N PHE A 180 -8.02 -13.82 -8.10
CA PHE A 180 -8.62 -12.72 -7.34
C PHE A 180 -9.54 -11.85 -8.21
N CYS A 181 -10.81 -11.74 -7.80
CA CYS A 181 -11.78 -10.83 -8.41
C CYS A 181 -12.22 -9.74 -7.41
N PRO A 182 -11.99 -8.45 -7.69
CA PRO A 182 -12.52 -7.37 -6.85
C PRO A 182 -14.03 -7.35 -6.74
N LEU A 183 -14.76 -7.78 -7.78
CA LEU A 183 -16.23 -7.80 -7.72
C LEU A 183 -16.73 -8.76 -6.64
N ASP A 184 -15.95 -9.80 -6.31
CA ASP A 184 -16.26 -10.72 -5.22
C ASP A 184 -15.95 -10.08 -3.85
N LEU A 185 -14.80 -9.40 -3.74
CA LEU A 185 -14.39 -8.66 -2.55
C LEU A 185 -15.41 -7.58 -2.14
N PHE A 186 -15.98 -6.86 -3.11
CA PHE A 186 -16.95 -5.79 -2.89
C PHE A 186 -18.41 -6.25 -3.07
N SER A 187 -18.67 -7.55 -3.13
CA SER A 187 -20.00 -8.08 -3.45
C SER A 187 -21.06 -7.93 -2.35
N GLY A 188 -20.65 -7.72 -1.11
CA GLY A 188 -21.51 -7.86 0.07
C GLY A 188 -21.90 -9.31 0.41
N SER A 189 -21.56 -10.29 -0.45
CA SER A 189 -21.81 -11.71 -0.21
C SER A 189 -20.64 -12.31 0.55
N LYS A 190 -20.92 -12.90 1.72
CA LYS A 190 -19.90 -13.58 2.53
C LYS A 190 -19.15 -14.63 1.73
N VAL A 191 -19.85 -15.49 1.00
CA VAL A 191 -19.26 -16.58 0.20
C VAL A 191 -18.30 -16.02 -0.85
N ARG A 192 -18.71 -15.01 -1.61
CA ARG A 192 -17.86 -14.39 -2.63
C ARG A 192 -16.67 -13.67 -1.99
N LEU A 193 -16.87 -13.01 -0.86
CA LEU A 193 -15.78 -12.42 -0.08
C LEU A 193 -14.75 -13.48 0.33
N GLU A 194 -15.17 -14.66 0.80
CA GLU A 194 -14.25 -15.76 1.11
C GLU A 194 -13.46 -16.20 -0.14
N CYS A 195 -14.14 -16.38 -1.27
CA CYS A 195 -13.50 -16.70 -2.55
C CYS A 195 -12.45 -15.66 -2.96
N ALA A 196 -12.74 -14.36 -2.77
CA ALA A 196 -11.80 -13.29 -3.09
C ALA A 196 -10.54 -13.34 -2.22
N ILE A 197 -10.70 -13.62 -0.92
CA ILE A 197 -9.58 -13.74 0.03
C ILE A 197 -8.74 -14.98 -0.26
N GLU A 198 -9.39 -16.12 -0.52
CA GLU A 198 -8.71 -17.34 -0.92
C GLU A 198 -7.95 -17.13 -2.24
N GLY A 199 -8.56 -16.44 -3.20
CA GLY A 199 -7.92 -16.06 -4.45
C GLY A 199 -6.67 -15.19 -4.25
N LEU A 200 -6.72 -14.22 -3.33
CA LEU A 200 -5.56 -13.41 -2.95
C LEU A 200 -4.44 -14.26 -2.35
N TRP A 201 -4.78 -15.12 -1.38
CA TRP A 201 -3.82 -15.98 -0.71
C TRP A 201 -3.18 -16.99 -1.66
N ASN A 202 -3.97 -17.70 -2.46
CA ASN A 202 -3.46 -18.69 -3.41
C ASN A 202 -2.53 -18.03 -4.43
N SER A 203 -2.92 -16.85 -4.93
CA SER A 203 -2.06 -16.08 -5.84
C SER A 203 -0.76 -15.61 -5.14
N TRP A 204 -0.82 -15.27 -3.84
CA TRP A 204 0.34 -14.90 -3.04
C TRP A 204 1.30 -16.08 -2.83
N ILE A 205 0.79 -17.27 -2.48
CA ILE A 205 1.58 -18.51 -2.39
C ILE A 205 2.23 -18.86 -3.73
N GLN A 206 1.45 -18.94 -4.81
CA GLN A 206 1.93 -19.35 -6.14
C GLN A 206 2.98 -18.41 -6.71
N SER A 207 2.92 -17.13 -6.38
CA SER A 207 3.90 -16.12 -6.82
C SER A 207 5.09 -15.95 -5.89
N ASN A 208 5.22 -16.80 -4.86
CA ASN A 208 6.20 -16.63 -3.78
C ASN A 208 6.18 -15.21 -3.18
N GLY A 209 4.99 -14.64 -3.01
CA GLY A 209 4.78 -13.30 -2.46
C GLY A 209 5.04 -12.14 -3.42
N SER A 210 5.26 -12.39 -4.71
CA SER A 210 5.63 -11.33 -5.67
C SER A 210 4.45 -10.50 -6.19
N ILE A 211 3.20 -10.94 -6.00
CA ILE A 211 2.02 -10.17 -6.44
C ILE A 211 1.84 -8.86 -5.64
N ASN A 212 1.27 -7.84 -6.28
CA ASN A 212 1.07 -6.53 -5.64
C ASN A 212 -0.28 -6.37 -4.91
N ASN A 213 -1.15 -7.37 -4.97
CA ASN A 213 -2.50 -7.31 -4.43
C ASN A 213 -2.56 -7.63 -2.93
N LEU A 214 -1.63 -8.43 -2.43
CA LEU A 214 -1.54 -8.86 -1.04
C LEU A 214 -0.09 -8.78 -0.58
N ARG A 215 0.14 -8.14 0.57
CA ARG A 215 1.39 -8.25 1.34
C ARG A 215 1.07 -8.50 2.79
N ILE A 216 1.91 -9.30 3.43
CA ILE A 216 1.77 -9.68 4.82
C ILE A 216 3.04 -9.24 5.54
N PHE A 217 2.87 -8.62 6.70
CA PHE A 217 3.96 -8.15 7.53
C PHE A 217 3.84 -8.71 8.94
N SER A 218 4.98 -9.07 9.52
CA SER A 218 5.09 -9.48 10.92
C SER A 218 6.27 -8.73 11.52
N HIS A 219 6.04 -8.00 12.62
CA HIS A 219 7.07 -7.24 13.32
C HIS A 219 7.87 -6.31 12.38
N GLY A 220 7.18 -5.59 11.49
CA GLY A 220 7.79 -4.67 10.52
C GLY A 220 8.65 -5.34 9.43
N LYS A 221 8.52 -6.65 9.23
CA LYS A 221 9.19 -7.41 8.16
C LYS A 221 8.15 -8.02 7.24
N ILE A 222 8.43 -7.99 5.93
CA ILE A 222 7.62 -8.71 4.95
C ILE A 222 7.73 -10.21 5.23
N VAL A 223 6.60 -10.89 5.19
CA VAL A 223 6.50 -12.35 5.26
C VAL A 223 6.42 -12.86 3.82
N LEU A 224 7.19 -13.89 3.50
CA LEU A 224 7.11 -14.65 2.26
C LEU A 224 6.45 -16.01 2.48
N PRO A 225 5.87 -16.63 1.46
CA PRO A 225 5.32 -17.99 1.58
C PRO A 225 6.30 -19.01 2.16
N SER A 226 7.60 -18.88 1.86
CA SER A 226 8.67 -19.70 2.43
C SER A 226 8.79 -19.60 3.96
N ASP A 227 8.48 -18.44 4.54
CA ASP A 227 8.64 -18.18 5.97
C ASP A 227 7.52 -18.80 6.81
N VAL A 228 6.40 -19.15 6.17
CA VAL A 228 5.15 -19.52 6.81
C VAL A 228 5.01 -21.04 6.98
N GLY A 229 5.65 -21.82 6.11
CA GLY A 229 5.28 -23.22 5.86
C GLY A 229 3.82 -23.35 5.41
N HIS A 230 3.34 -24.54 5.05
CA HIS A 230 1.94 -24.74 4.62
C HIS A 230 0.92 -24.71 5.78
N ARG A 231 0.99 -23.73 6.70
CA ARG A 231 0.14 -23.72 7.91
C ARG A 231 -1.20 -23.01 7.68
N VAL A 232 -2.28 -23.79 7.72
CA VAL A 232 -3.70 -23.38 7.65
C VAL A 232 -4.05 -22.23 8.61
N SER A 233 -3.38 -22.13 9.76
CA SER A 233 -3.67 -21.12 10.79
C SER A 233 -3.48 -19.67 10.32
N GLN A 234 -2.61 -19.41 9.35
CA GLN A 234 -2.37 -18.06 8.84
C GLN A 234 -3.43 -17.60 7.85
N MET A 235 -3.98 -18.51 7.05
CA MET A 235 -5.17 -18.23 6.24
C MET A 235 -6.36 -17.90 7.15
N THR A 236 -6.54 -18.66 8.24
CA THR A 236 -7.60 -18.38 9.22
C THR A 236 -7.42 -17.00 9.86
N ALA A 237 -6.18 -16.60 10.16
CA ALA A 237 -5.88 -15.26 10.65
C ALA A 237 -6.21 -14.18 9.61
N LEU A 238 -5.85 -14.38 8.34
CA LEU A 238 -6.18 -13.47 7.25
C LEU A 238 -7.69 -13.32 7.07
N LYS A 239 -8.43 -14.45 7.04
CA LYS A 239 -9.90 -14.45 6.98
C LYS A 239 -10.47 -13.66 8.16
N ARG A 240 -9.99 -13.88 9.39
CA ARG A 240 -10.42 -13.12 10.58
C ARG A 240 -10.14 -11.62 10.46
N ILE A 241 -8.93 -11.23 10.04
CA ILE A 241 -8.53 -9.81 9.85
C ILE A 241 -9.45 -9.13 8.83
N LEU A 242 -9.81 -9.84 7.77
CA LEU A 242 -10.69 -9.35 6.71
C LEU A 242 -12.19 -9.57 6.99
N GLY A 243 -12.56 -9.92 8.23
CA GLY A 243 -13.96 -10.03 8.67
C GLY A 243 -14.70 -11.29 8.19
N VAL A 244 -13.98 -12.27 7.63
CA VAL A 244 -14.52 -13.56 7.20
C VAL A 244 -14.42 -14.59 8.32
N GLY A 245 -15.57 -14.97 8.88
CA GLY A 245 -15.67 -16.04 9.88
C GLY A 245 -15.88 -15.57 11.33
N ALA A 246 -15.81 -14.27 11.61
CA ALA A 246 -16.38 -13.73 12.85
C ALA A 246 -17.90 -13.61 12.69
N ASN A 247 -18.68 -14.04 13.69
CA ASN A 247 -20.09 -13.68 13.78
C ASN A 247 -20.15 -12.15 13.74
N LEU A 248 -20.82 -11.55 12.74
CA LEU A 248 -20.86 -10.09 12.60
C LEU A 248 -21.32 -9.39 13.90
N ALA A 249 -22.07 -10.08 14.76
CA ALA A 249 -22.47 -9.61 16.08
C ALA A 249 -21.29 -9.16 16.99
N SER A 250 -20.11 -9.78 16.92
CA SER A 250 -18.99 -9.40 17.81
C SER A 250 -18.15 -8.23 17.28
N VAL A 251 -18.26 -7.88 16.00
CA VAL A 251 -17.61 -6.70 15.41
C VAL A 251 -18.55 -5.50 15.46
N VAL A 252 -19.87 -5.73 15.29
CA VAL A 252 -20.91 -4.70 15.43
C VAL A 252 -21.04 -4.19 16.88
N ALA A 253 -20.72 -5.02 17.89
CA ALA A 253 -20.69 -4.59 19.29
C ALA A 253 -19.62 -3.51 19.60
N ARG A 254 -18.69 -3.22 18.66
CA ARG A 254 -17.70 -2.14 18.79
C ARG A 254 -17.90 -1.00 17.79
N ASN A 255 -18.93 -1.04 16.94
CA ASN A 255 -19.21 0.04 15.99
C ASN A 255 -20.69 -0.01 15.52
N PRO A 256 -21.57 0.88 16.01
CA PRO A 256 -23.02 0.79 15.79
C PRO A 256 -23.48 1.51 14.50
N LEU A 257 -22.81 1.27 13.37
CA LEU A 257 -23.14 2.01 12.12
C LEU A 257 -23.40 1.15 10.88
N PHE A 258 -23.53 -0.16 11.00
CA PHE A 258 -24.14 -0.98 9.94
C PHE A 258 -25.61 -1.27 10.24
N VAL A 259 -26.41 -0.21 10.31
CA VAL A 259 -27.87 -0.28 10.13
C VAL A 259 -28.28 0.89 9.23
N ARG A 260 -28.26 0.65 7.92
CA ARG A 260 -29.31 0.99 6.94
C ARG A 260 -28.86 0.60 5.54
#